data_AF-W2T2C3-F1
#
_entry.id   AF-W2T2C3-F1
#
_cell.length_a   1.000
_cell.length_b   1.000
_cell.length_c   1.000
_cell.angle_alpha   90.00
_cell.angle_beta   90.00
_cell.angle_gamma   90.00
#
_symmetry.space_group_name_H-M   'P 1'
#
loop_
_entity.id
_entity.type
_entity.pdbx_description
1 polymer ?
#
loop_
_entity_poly.entity_id
_entity_poly.type
_entity_poly.pdbx_seq_one_letter_code
_entity_poly.pdbx_strand_id
1 'polypeptide(L)'
;MITGGWEKYAEDYCFIANSYYVPFEEEIPVDVDHRKDHISYYRWVPIMLALQAIMFFIPNWIWNMLHKQTAINPKSFLSEAEKIKFAVGEKREQEIKSLANYFMDTVAVFGNPAEYRRSNRTAPRSGYNALWLYLLTKAAYVANICLQLVILNHFLGENYMRWGFEVSVLQGPQMRLIVRFVPLQMASNIVHGHEWKETSVFPRVIMCDFQIRRLANLQRHTVQCVIMMNMINEKLYLFLYFWYVN
;
A
#
# COMPACT_ATOMS: atom_id res chain seq x y z
N MET A 1 25.37 -27.37 24.75
CA MET A 1 23.89 -27.33 24.85
C MET A 1 23.51 -26.01 25.52
N ILE A 2 22.73 -25.18 24.83
CA ILE A 2 22.26 -23.88 25.35
C ILE A 2 21.25 -24.18 26.47
N THR A 3 21.38 -23.56 27.64
CA THR A 3 20.38 -23.74 28.71
C THR A 3 19.14 -22.90 28.40
N GLY A 4 17.96 -23.29 28.89
CA GLY A 4 16.68 -22.63 28.51
C GLY A 4 16.60 -21.11 28.80
N GLY A 5 17.43 -20.58 29.71
CA GLY A 5 17.55 -19.12 29.90
C GLY A 5 18.28 -18.41 28.75
N TRP A 6 19.31 -19.05 28.18
CA TRP A 6 20.04 -18.53 27.03
C TRP A 6 19.27 -18.70 25.72
N GLU A 7 18.35 -19.67 25.65
CA GLU A 7 17.46 -19.86 24.50
C GLU A 7 16.54 -18.64 24.32
N LYS A 8 15.84 -18.22 25.37
CA LYS A 8 15.00 -17.01 25.34
C LYS A 8 15.79 -15.75 25.01
N TYR A 9 16.98 -15.62 25.58
CA TYR A 9 17.86 -14.49 25.27
C TYR A 9 18.27 -14.49 23.80
N ALA A 10 18.64 -15.64 23.24
CA ALA A 10 19.01 -15.75 21.83
C ALA A 10 17.81 -15.44 20.92
N GLU A 11 16.61 -15.91 21.26
CA GLU A 11 15.37 -15.62 20.53
C GLU A 11 15.09 -14.10 20.49
N ASP A 12 15.05 -13.44 21.66
CA ASP A 12 14.80 -12.00 21.77
C ASP A 12 15.90 -11.18 21.09
N TYR A 13 17.16 -11.57 21.30
CA TYR A 13 18.30 -10.88 20.70
C TYR A 13 18.26 -10.98 19.18
N CYS A 14 18.05 -12.17 18.62
CA CYS A 14 18.01 -12.38 17.18
C CYS A 14 16.80 -11.76 16.49
N PHE A 15 15.70 -11.55 17.23
CA PHE A 15 14.57 -10.80 16.72
C PHE A 15 14.92 -9.31 16.48
N ILE A 16 15.67 -8.71 17.41
CA ILE A 16 16.01 -7.28 17.42
C ILE A 16 17.34 -6.99 16.68
N ALA A 17 18.27 -7.94 16.66
CA ALA A 17 19.57 -7.82 16.04
C ALA A 17 19.49 -8.06 14.53
N ASN A 18 20.50 -7.57 13.81
CA ASN A 18 20.57 -7.77 12.36
C ASN A 18 20.82 -9.25 12.05
N SER A 19 20.07 -9.78 11.09
CA SER A 19 20.16 -11.14 10.60
C SER A 19 20.52 -11.14 9.12
N TYR A 20 21.04 -12.25 8.64
CA TYR A 20 21.44 -12.40 7.24
C TYR A 20 20.96 -13.72 6.66
N TYR A 21 20.75 -13.75 5.35
CA TYR A 21 20.39 -14.96 4.63
C TYR A 21 21.65 -15.62 4.05
N VAL A 22 21.72 -16.94 4.15
CA VAL A 22 22.73 -17.76 3.46
C VAL A 22 21.97 -18.94 2.86
N PRO A 23 22.12 -19.22 1.55
CA PRO A 23 21.59 -20.43 0.92
C PRO A 23 22.08 -21.69 1.64
N PHE A 24 21.28 -22.76 1.63
CA PHE A 24 21.66 -24.01 2.31
C PHE A 24 22.86 -24.70 1.67
N GLU A 25 23.12 -24.43 0.39
CA GLU A 25 24.21 -25.00 -0.40
C GLU A 25 25.56 -24.30 -0.14
N GLU A 26 25.54 -23.12 0.49
CA GLU A 26 26.73 -22.29 0.73
C GLU A 26 27.21 -22.41 2.18
N GLU A 27 28.53 -22.41 2.37
CA GLU A 27 29.12 -22.35 3.71
C GLU A 27 28.98 -20.95 4.31
N ILE A 28 28.76 -20.89 5.63
CA ILE A 28 28.67 -19.61 6.34
C ILE A 28 30.03 -18.89 6.27
N PRO A 29 30.12 -17.69 5.67
CA PRO A 29 31.39 -17.02 5.48
C PRO A 29 32.08 -16.73 6.81
N VAL A 30 33.37 -17.00 6.91
CA VAL A 30 34.16 -16.78 8.14
C VAL A 30 34.31 -15.29 8.44
N ASP A 31 34.42 -14.47 7.40
CA ASP A 31 34.52 -13.02 7.51
C ASP A 31 33.20 -12.39 7.95
N VAL A 32 33.26 -11.68 9.08
CA VAL A 32 32.13 -10.95 9.66
C VAL A 32 31.61 -9.87 8.71
N ASP A 33 32.52 -9.25 7.95
CA ASP A 33 32.18 -8.18 7.01
C ASP A 33 31.44 -8.68 5.77
N HIS A 34 31.54 -9.96 5.43
CA HIS A 34 30.78 -10.57 4.33
C HIS A 34 29.36 -10.99 4.76
N ARG A 35 29.06 -11.03 6.07
CA ARG A 35 27.72 -11.32 6.62
C ARG A 35 26.80 -10.08 6.65
N LYS A 36 26.95 -9.18 5.68
CA LYS A 36 26.36 -7.82 5.68
C LYS A 36 24.99 -7.68 5.03
N ASP A 37 24.41 -8.76 4.50
CA ASP A 37 23.03 -8.73 4.00
C ASP A 37 22.05 -8.72 5.16
N HIS A 38 21.94 -7.55 5.80
CA HIS A 38 21.09 -7.34 6.95
C HIS A 38 19.63 -7.20 6.52
N ILE A 39 18.85 -8.26 6.75
CA ILE A 39 17.40 -8.22 6.61
C ILE A 39 16.88 -7.40 7.78
N SER A 40 16.66 -6.10 7.60
CA SER A 40 16.15 -5.20 8.67
C SER A 40 14.86 -4.49 8.28
N TYR A 41 14.37 -4.67 7.05
CA TYR A 41 13.17 -3.99 6.56
C TYR A 41 11.91 -4.38 7.34
N TYR A 42 11.82 -5.59 7.89
CA TYR A 42 10.63 -6.06 8.61
C TYR A 42 10.25 -5.19 9.81
N ARG A 43 11.23 -4.55 10.47
CA ARG A 43 10.98 -3.62 11.59
C ARG A 43 10.24 -2.36 11.14
N TRP A 44 10.45 -1.98 9.88
CA TRP A 44 9.90 -0.77 9.28
C TRP A 44 8.61 -1.02 8.48
N VAL A 45 8.25 -2.28 8.22
CA VAL A 45 7.04 -2.65 7.46
C VAL A 45 5.78 -1.97 8.02
N PRO A 46 5.47 -2.01 9.34
CA PRO A 46 4.24 -1.40 9.85
C PRO A 46 4.23 0.12 9.71
N ILE A 47 5.39 0.76 9.91
CA ILE A 47 5.55 2.21 9.80
C ILE A 47 5.38 2.63 8.33
N MET A 48 5.98 1.89 7.40
CA MET A 48 5.81 2.11 5.98
C MET A 48 4.35 1.97 5.59
N LEU A 49 3.68 0.86 5.92
CA LEU A 49 2.26 0.65 5.58
C LEU A 49 1.35 1.76 6.13
N ALA A 50 1.61 2.25 7.35
CA ALA A 50 0.90 3.38 7.92
C ALA A 50 1.13 4.68 7.11
N LEU A 51 2.36 4.95 6.71
CA LEU A 51 2.70 6.09 5.85
C LEU A 51 1.99 5.98 4.49
N GLN A 52 1.98 4.80 3.87
CA GLN A 52 1.28 4.55 2.60
C GLN A 52 -0.23 4.82 2.73
N ALA A 53 -0.86 4.37 3.82
CA ALA A 53 -2.27 4.62 4.08
C ALA A 53 -2.57 6.13 4.24
N ILE A 54 -1.70 6.87 4.95
CA ILE A 54 -1.81 8.32 5.09
C ILE A 54 -1.68 8.99 3.72
N MET A 55 -0.73 8.57 2.89
CA MET A 55 -0.55 9.12 1.55
C MET A 55 -1.77 8.90 0.64
N PHE A 56 -2.46 7.76 0.74
CA PHE A 56 -3.74 7.55 0.04
C PHE A 56 -4.87 8.44 0.53
N PHE A 57 -4.82 8.90 1.79
CA PHE A 57 -5.80 9.81 2.34
C PHE A 57 -5.62 11.26 1.86
N ILE A 58 -4.38 11.69 1.60
CA ILE A 58 -4.03 13.09 1.26
C ILE A 58 -4.83 13.63 0.05
N PRO A 59 -4.93 12.96 -1.11
CA PRO A 59 -5.66 13.51 -2.25
C PRO A 59 -7.14 13.76 -1.96
N ASN A 60 -7.79 12.87 -1.19
CA ASN A 60 -9.19 13.04 -0.79
C ASN A 60 -9.33 14.20 0.21
N TRP A 61 -8.40 14.34 1.13
CA TRP A 61 -8.38 15.46 2.08
C TRP A 61 -8.21 16.81 1.37
N ILE A 62 -7.29 16.90 0.41
CA ILE A 62 -7.07 18.07 -0.43
C ILE A 62 -8.35 18.41 -1.21
N TRP A 63 -8.98 17.44 -1.87
CA TRP A 63 -10.25 17.65 -2.56
C TRP A 63 -11.32 18.19 -1.61
N ASN A 64 -11.48 17.57 -0.43
CA ASN A 64 -12.49 17.97 0.55
C ASN A 64 -12.27 19.38 1.12
N MET A 65 -11.03 19.85 1.16
CA MET A 65 -10.69 21.22 1.54
C MET A 65 -10.96 22.21 0.40
N LEU A 66 -10.48 21.92 -0.81
CA LEU A 66 -10.46 22.86 -1.93
C LEU A 66 -11.80 22.97 -2.67
N HIS A 67 -12.59 21.89 -2.76
CA HIS A 67 -13.89 21.96 -3.46
C HIS A 67 -14.86 22.95 -2.79
N LYS A 68 -14.78 23.15 -1.47
CA LYS A 68 -15.60 24.14 -0.74
C LYS A 68 -15.36 25.59 -1.21
N GLN A 69 -14.19 25.87 -1.77
CA GLN A 69 -13.86 27.18 -2.32
C GLN A 69 -14.39 27.35 -3.75
N THR A 70 -14.64 26.26 -4.47
CA THR A 70 -15.20 26.31 -5.83
C THR A 70 -16.65 26.79 -5.82
N ALA A 71 -17.09 27.36 -6.94
CA ALA A 71 -18.45 27.91 -7.07
C ALA A 71 -19.52 26.80 -7.22
N ILE A 72 -19.09 25.59 -7.60
CA ILE A 72 -19.96 24.47 -7.94
C ILE A 72 -19.86 23.44 -6.83
N ASN A 73 -20.97 23.18 -6.13
CA ASN A 73 -21.08 22.11 -5.15
C ASN A 73 -21.81 20.91 -5.77
N PRO A 74 -21.12 19.93 -6.37
CA PRO A 74 -21.78 18.81 -7.04
C PRO A 74 -22.65 17.97 -6.08
N LYS A 75 -22.27 17.89 -4.80
CA LYS A 75 -23.03 17.15 -3.78
C LYS A 75 -24.41 17.75 -3.51
N SER A 76 -24.55 19.08 -3.50
CA SER A 76 -25.86 19.72 -3.30
C SER A 76 -26.76 19.50 -4.50
N PHE A 77 -26.23 19.59 -5.73
CA PHE A 77 -26.97 19.25 -6.94
C PHE A 77 -27.49 17.81 -6.92
N LEU A 78 -26.63 16.85 -6.56
CA LEU A 78 -27.00 15.45 -6.44
C LEU A 78 -28.09 15.24 -5.37
N SER A 79 -27.96 15.88 -4.20
CA SER A 79 -28.96 15.75 -3.14
C SER A 79 -30.32 16.36 -3.52
N GLU A 80 -30.33 17.46 -4.26
CA GLU A 80 -31.57 18.10 -4.70
C GLU A 80 -32.23 17.29 -5.84
N ALA A 81 -31.42 16.78 -6.78
CA ALA A 81 -31.89 15.89 -7.83
C ALA A 81 -32.44 14.57 -7.26
N GLU A 82 -31.85 14.06 -6.17
CA GLU A 82 -32.32 12.86 -5.48
C GLU A 82 -33.71 13.07 -4.85
N LYS A 83 -33.98 14.24 -4.25
CA LYS A 83 -35.31 14.56 -3.69
C LYS A 83 -36.42 14.49 -4.75
N ILE A 84 -36.12 14.94 -5.97
CA ILE A 84 -37.09 14.93 -7.09
C ILE A 84 -37.54 13.49 -7.41
N LYS A 85 -36.66 12.50 -7.25
CA LYS A 85 -36.98 11.08 -7.52
C LYS A 85 -38.09 10.57 -6.60
N PHE A 86 -38.16 11.06 -5.36
CA PHE A 86 -39.13 10.61 -4.35
C PHE A 86 -40.35 11.54 -4.24
N ALA A 87 -40.33 12.71 -4.89
CA ALA A 87 -41.44 13.65 -4.88
C ALA A 87 -42.50 13.31 -5.96
N VAL A 88 -43.78 13.47 -5.61
CA VAL A 88 -44.92 13.21 -6.51
C VAL A 88 -45.88 14.42 -6.52
N GLY A 89 -46.51 14.68 -7.66
CA GLY A 89 -47.50 15.74 -7.83
C GLY A 89 -46.89 17.15 -7.76
N GLU A 90 -47.59 18.07 -7.08
CA GLU A 90 -47.23 19.49 -6.98
C GLU A 90 -45.87 19.71 -6.30
N LYS A 91 -45.51 18.87 -5.31
CA LYS A 91 -44.20 18.90 -4.67
C LYS A 91 -43.07 18.66 -5.66
N ARG A 92 -43.25 17.75 -6.63
CA ARG A 92 -42.22 17.47 -7.64
C ARG A 92 -41.96 18.69 -8.51
N GLU A 93 -43.02 19.43 -8.86
CA GLU A 93 -42.91 20.63 -9.69
C GLU A 93 -42.20 21.77 -8.94
N GLN A 94 -42.43 21.89 -7.63
CA GLN A 94 -41.71 22.84 -6.77
C GLN A 94 -40.22 22.50 -6.65
N GLU A 95 -39.86 21.24 -6.41
CA GLU A 95 -38.46 20.78 -6.34
C GLU A 95 -37.73 20.95 -7.69
N ILE A 96 -38.42 20.70 -8.82
CA ILE A 96 -37.87 20.96 -10.16
C ILE A 96 -37.59 22.45 -10.36
N LYS A 97 -38.52 23.34 -9.94
CA LYS A 97 -38.31 24.79 -10.00
C LYS A 97 -37.16 25.25 -9.10
N SER A 98 -37.06 24.70 -7.88
CA SER A 98 -35.94 24.94 -6.96
C SER A 98 -34.59 24.58 -7.61
N LEU A 99 -34.50 23.37 -8.17
CA LEU A 99 -33.30 22.90 -8.85
C LEU A 99 -32.95 23.76 -10.08
N ALA A 100 -33.94 24.14 -10.88
CA ALA A 100 -33.74 24.99 -12.06
C ALA A 100 -33.22 26.38 -11.68
N ASN A 101 -33.78 27.00 -10.64
CA ASN A 101 -33.30 28.29 -10.12
C ASN A 101 -31.87 28.16 -9.59
N TYR A 102 -31.55 27.08 -8.88
CA TYR A 102 -30.21 26.81 -8.38
C TYR A 102 -29.18 26.65 -9.52
N PHE A 103 -29.55 25.99 -10.62
CA PHE A 103 -28.73 25.92 -11.83
C PHE A 103 -28.53 27.31 -12.47
N MET A 104 -29.60 28.08 -12.62
CA MET A 104 -29.56 29.43 -13.20
C MET A 104 -28.66 30.36 -12.40
N ASP A 105 -28.77 30.35 -11.06
CA ASP A 105 -27.92 31.13 -10.16
C ASP A 105 -26.44 30.73 -10.29
N THR A 106 -26.17 29.43 -10.42
CA THR A 106 -24.81 28.91 -10.60
C THR A 106 -24.22 29.33 -11.96
N VAL A 107 -25.01 29.29 -13.04
CA VAL A 107 -24.57 29.70 -14.38
C VAL A 107 -24.38 31.21 -14.46
N ALA A 108 -25.23 32.00 -13.78
CA ALA A 108 -25.11 33.45 -13.71
C ALA A 108 -23.77 33.92 -13.12
N VAL A 109 -23.22 33.17 -12.16
CA VAL A 109 -21.86 33.43 -11.60
C VAL A 109 -20.76 33.33 -12.66
N PHE A 110 -20.96 32.53 -13.72
CA PHE A 110 -19.98 32.37 -14.81
C PHE A 110 -20.20 33.34 -15.99
N GLY A 111 -21.42 33.84 -16.18
CA GLY A 111 -21.81 34.59 -17.38
C GLY A 111 -21.54 36.09 -17.36
N ASN A 112 -21.40 36.74 -16.19
CA ASN A 112 -21.42 38.21 -16.09
C ASN A 112 -20.14 38.82 -15.48
N PRO A 113 -19.11 39.12 -16.29
CA PRO A 113 -17.89 39.78 -15.81
C PRO A 113 -18.11 41.25 -15.36
N ALA A 114 -19.21 41.89 -15.76
CA ALA A 114 -19.51 43.29 -15.47
C ALA A 114 -19.96 43.55 -14.01
N GLU A 115 -20.65 42.60 -13.38
CA GLU A 115 -21.16 42.73 -12.01
C GLU A 115 -20.08 42.38 -10.96
N TYR A 116 -19.12 41.53 -11.36
CA TYR A 116 -17.93 41.18 -10.57
C TYR A 116 -17.07 42.41 -10.23
N ARG A 117 -16.98 43.39 -11.14
CA ARG A 117 -16.20 44.63 -10.96
C ARG A 117 -16.71 45.53 -9.83
N ARG A 118 -17.94 45.32 -9.34
CA ARG A 118 -18.60 46.14 -8.31
C ARG A 118 -18.50 45.56 -6.90
N SER A 119 -18.10 44.30 -6.75
CA SER A 119 -17.96 43.62 -5.46
C SER A 119 -16.48 43.45 -5.13
N ASN A 120 -16.05 43.90 -3.95
CA ASN A 120 -14.67 43.83 -3.44
C ASN A 120 -14.21 42.39 -3.11
N ARG A 121 -14.71 41.38 -3.84
CA ARG A 121 -14.44 39.95 -3.64
C ARG A 121 -13.27 39.52 -4.53
N THR A 122 -12.19 39.11 -3.89
CA THR A 122 -10.83 38.97 -4.45
C THR A 122 -10.59 37.78 -5.38
N ALA A 123 -11.60 37.03 -5.82
CA ALA A 123 -11.39 35.99 -6.83
C ALA A 123 -12.61 35.79 -7.75
N PRO A 124 -12.44 35.78 -9.08
CA PRO A 124 -13.49 35.36 -9.99
C PRO A 124 -13.71 33.87 -9.77
N ARG A 125 -14.91 33.51 -9.31
CA ARG A 125 -15.35 32.12 -9.14
C ARG A 125 -15.65 31.53 -10.52
N SER A 126 -14.60 31.30 -11.31
CA SER A 126 -14.68 30.75 -12.67
C SER A 126 -14.91 29.24 -12.66
N GLY A 127 -15.76 28.74 -13.56
CA GLY A 127 -16.09 27.31 -13.68
C GLY A 127 -14.89 26.46 -14.09
N TYR A 128 -13.94 27.07 -14.82
CA TYR A 128 -12.67 26.44 -15.19
C TYR A 128 -11.83 26.05 -13.97
N ASN A 129 -11.93 26.79 -12.85
CA ASN A 129 -11.18 26.47 -11.64
C ASN A 129 -11.62 25.13 -11.02
N ALA A 130 -12.91 24.79 -11.11
CA ALA A 130 -13.43 23.52 -10.62
C ALA A 130 -12.99 22.34 -11.51
N LEU A 131 -12.98 22.54 -12.83
CA LEU A 131 -12.47 21.55 -13.78
C LEU A 131 -10.98 21.27 -13.57
N TRP A 132 -10.17 22.32 -13.47
CA TRP A 132 -8.73 22.20 -13.21
C TRP A 132 -8.45 21.53 -11.86
N LEU A 133 -9.18 21.90 -10.81
CA LEU A 133 -9.06 21.27 -9.51
C LEU A 133 -9.40 19.76 -9.56
N TYR A 134 -10.44 19.39 -10.30
CA TYR A 134 -10.82 17.99 -10.48
C TYR A 134 -9.74 17.20 -11.23
N LEU A 135 -9.26 17.73 -12.35
CA LEU A 135 -8.19 17.10 -13.14
C LEU A 135 -6.90 16.97 -12.33
N LEU A 136 -6.50 18.00 -11.61
CA LEU A 136 -5.32 17.99 -10.73
C LEU A 136 -5.48 16.94 -9.61
N THR A 137 -6.67 16.88 -8.99
CA THR A 137 -6.95 15.87 -7.96
C THR A 137 -6.83 14.45 -8.54
N LYS A 138 -7.38 14.21 -9.73
CA LYS A 138 -7.25 12.90 -10.41
C LYS A 138 -5.81 12.58 -10.78
N ALA A 139 -5.05 13.55 -11.29
CA ALA A 139 -3.63 13.40 -11.54
C ALA A 139 -2.86 13.08 -10.24
N ALA A 140 -3.20 13.73 -9.12
CA ALA A 140 -2.60 13.46 -7.82
C ALA A 140 -2.87 12.04 -7.31
N TYR A 141 -4.05 11.46 -7.58
CA TYR A 141 -4.32 10.04 -7.29
C TYR A 141 -3.41 9.10 -8.09
N VAL A 142 -3.27 9.35 -9.40
CA VAL A 142 -2.39 8.55 -10.27
C VAL A 142 -0.93 8.69 -9.84
N ALA A 143 -0.47 9.92 -9.61
CA ALA A 143 0.88 10.18 -9.11
C ALA A 143 1.14 9.52 -7.76
N ASN A 144 0.15 9.49 -6.85
CA ASN A 144 0.27 8.80 -5.58
C ASN A 144 0.45 7.30 -5.78
N ILE A 145 -0.34 6.64 -6.65
CA ILE A 145 -0.18 5.21 -6.94
C ILE A 145 1.22 4.92 -7.51
N CYS A 146 1.70 5.72 -8.46
CA CYS A 146 3.06 5.57 -9.00
C CYS A 146 4.13 5.73 -7.91
N LEU A 147 3.98 6.72 -7.04
CA LEU A 147 4.90 6.96 -5.93
C LEU A 147 4.89 5.79 -4.93
N GLN A 148 3.73 5.20 -4.62
CA GLN A 148 3.65 4.02 -3.75
C GLN A 148 4.39 2.81 -4.33
N LEU A 149 4.27 2.59 -5.64
CA LEU A 149 5.00 1.52 -6.33
C LEU A 149 6.51 1.73 -6.28
N VAL A 150 6.97 2.97 -6.47
CA VAL A 150 8.40 3.33 -6.35
C VAL A 150 8.91 3.11 -4.93
N ILE A 151 8.15 3.52 -3.91
CA ILE A 151 8.50 3.32 -2.49
C ILE A 151 8.63 1.82 -2.19
N LEU A 152 7.69 0.99 -2.64
CA LEU A 152 7.74 -0.45 -2.44
C LEU A 152 8.93 -1.10 -3.15
N ASN A 153 9.22 -0.67 -4.38
CA ASN A 153 10.36 -1.19 -5.13
C ASN A 153 11.70 -0.83 -4.47
N HIS A 154 11.81 0.35 -3.87
CA HIS A 154 13.01 0.70 -3.11
C HIS A 154 13.10 -0.06 -1.78
N PHE A 155 11.96 -0.25 -1.10
CA PHE A 155 11.91 -0.86 0.24
C PHE A 155 12.18 -2.37 0.25
N LEU A 156 11.65 -3.11 -0.73
CA LEU A 156 11.79 -4.56 -0.85
C LEU A 156 13.00 -4.99 -1.70
N GLY A 157 13.72 -4.02 -2.28
CA GLY A 157 14.82 -4.24 -3.21
C GLY A 157 14.40 -4.09 -4.67
N GLU A 158 15.33 -3.62 -5.51
CA GLU A 158 15.08 -3.08 -6.86
C GLU A 158 14.37 -4.01 -7.86
N ASN A 159 14.13 -5.27 -7.49
CA ASN A 159 13.47 -6.29 -8.30
C ASN A 159 12.02 -6.59 -7.87
N TYR A 160 11.41 -5.84 -6.95
CA TYR A 160 10.03 -6.10 -6.49
C TYR A 160 9.02 -6.20 -7.63
N MET A 161 9.10 -5.31 -8.63
CA MET A 161 8.18 -5.34 -9.78
C MET A 161 8.38 -6.58 -10.65
N ARG A 162 9.63 -7.04 -10.83
CA ARG A 162 9.95 -8.28 -11.56
C ARG A 162 9.48 -9.50 -10.78
N TRP A 163 9.73 -9.53 -9.48
CA TRP A 163 9.24 -10.57 -8.58
C TRP A 163 7.70 -10.66 -8.60
N GLY A 164 7.01 -9.52 -8.49
CA GLY A 164 5.55 -9.45 -8.56
C GLY A 164 5.02 -9.97 -9.89
N PHE A 165 5.66 -9.62 -11.01
CA PHE A 165 5.31 -10.14 -12.33
C PHE A 165 5.58 -11.65 -12.45
N GLU A 166 6.77 -12.12 -12.09
CA GLU A 166 7.15 -13.54 -12.12
C GLU A 166 6.22 -14.39 -11.27
N VAL A 167 5.92 -13.97 -10.04
CA VAL A 167 4.98 -14.66 -9.16
C VAL A 167 3.54 -14.56 -9.69
N SER A 168 3.12 -13.43 -10.27
CA SER A 168 1.78 -13.32 -10.84
C SER A 168 1.57 -14.22 -12.07
N VAL A 169 2.62 -14.49 -12.84
CA VAL A 169 2.59 -15.33 -14.06
C VAL A 169 2.82 -16.81 -13.72
N LEU A 170 3.70 -17.13 -12.76
CA LEU A 170 4.01 -18.52 -12.35
C LEU A 170 3.09 -19.05 -11.23
N GLN A 171 2.46 -18.15 -10.46
CA GLN A 171 1.69 -18.49 -9.25
C GLN A 171 0.27 -17.87 -9.22
N GLY A 172 -0.13 -17.11 -10.25
CA GLY A 172 -1.52 -16.73 -10.50
C GLY A 172 -2.18 -17.72 -11.48
N PRO A 173 -3.20 -18.51 -11.08
CA PRO A 173 -4.35 -18.09 -10.27
C PRO A 173 -4.64 -19.04 -9.08
N GLN A 174 -4.00 -18.84 -7.93
CA GLN A 174 -4.39 -19.48 -6.65
C GLN A 174 -5.34 -18.61 -5.80
N MET A 175 -6.18 -17.81 -6.46
CA MET A 175 -7.29 -17.10 -5.80
C MET A 175 -8.59 -17.23 -6.59
N ARG A 176 -8.90 -18.46 -7.01
CA ARG A 176 -10.28 -18.89 -7.26
C ARG A 176 -10.53 -20.17 -6.45
N LEU A 177 -11.60 -20.11 -5.66
CA LEU A 177 -12.31 -21.24 -5.07
C LEU A 177 -11.72 -21.81 -3.77
N ILE A 178 -12.12 -21.17 -2.68
CA ILE A 178 -12.62 -21.90 -1.50
C ILE A 178 -13.55 -23.02 -2.05
N VAL A 179 -13.25 -24.28 -1.73
CA VAL A 179 -14.00 -25.52 -2.05
C VAL A 179 -13.92 -26.02 -3.51
N ARG A 180 -13.04 -26.99 -3.85
CA ARG A 180 -13.45 -28.40 -4.13
C ARG A 180 -12.40 -29.41 -4.67
N PHE A 181 -11.17 -29.08 -5.05
CA PHE A 181 -10.25 -30.10 -5.62
C PHE A 181 -8.77 -29.88 -5.30
N VAL A 182 -8.39 -30.10 -4.04
CA VAL A 182 -7.00 -29.99 -3.56
C VAL A 182 -6.09 -31.22 -3.84
N PRO A 183 -6.54 -32.48 -4.09
CA PRO A 183 -5.57 -33.60 -4.10
C PRO A 183 -4.67 -33.72 -5.34
N LEU A 184 -5.12 -33.28 -6.53
CA LEU A 184 -4.49 -33.69 -7.79
C LEU A 184 -3.28 -32.84 -8.21
N GLN A 185 -3.29 -31.55 -7.87
CA GLN A 185 -2.22 -30.63 -8.27
C GLN A 185 -0.99 -30.74 -7.35
N MET A 186 -1.19 -31.18 -6.11
CA MET A 186 -0.12 -31.44 -5.14
C MET A 186 0.69 -32.70 -5.50
N ALA A 187 0.04 -33.72 -6.08
CA ALA A 187 0.69 -34.95 -6.50
C ALA A 187 1.66 -34.76 -7.68
N SER A 188 1.33 -33.90 -8.65
CA SER A 188 2.20 -33.64 -9.81
C SER A 188 3.50 -32.93 -9.44
N ASN A 189 3.43 -31.97 -8.51
CA ASN A 189 4.60 -31.21 -8.05
C ASN A 189 5.54 -32.05 -7.16
N ILE A 190 4.99 -33.00 -6.39
CA ILE A 190 5.77 -33.98 -5.63
C ILE A 190 6.44 -35.01 -6.56
N VAL A 191 5.75 -35.43 -7.63
CA VAL A 191 6.29 -36.38 -8.63
C VAL A 191 7.43 -35.77 -9.46
N HIS A 192 7.43 -34.45 -9.69
CA HIS A 192 8.49 -33.74 -10.41
C HIS A 192 9.58 -33.15 -9.50
N GLY A 193 9.52 -33.39 -8.19
CA GLY A 193 10.58 -32.97 -7.25
C GLY A 193 10.83 -31.46 -7.22
N HIS A 194 9.88 -30.64 -7.65
CA HIS A 194 10.06 -29.19 -7.62
C HIS A 194 9.78 -28.68 -6.20
N GLU A 195 10.86 -28.57 -5.43
CA GLU A 195 10.87 -27.81 -4.19
C GLU A 195 10.43 -26.37 -4.48
N TRP A 196 9.64 -25.82 -3.56
CA TRP A 196 9.24 -24.42 -3.57
C TRP A 196 10.52 -23.58 -3.61
N LYS A 197 10.83 -22.94 -4.74
CA LYS A 197 12.02 -22.07 -4.86
C LYS A 197 12.00 -21.05 -3.73
N GLU A 198 13.01 -21.10 -2.87
CA GLU A 198 13.23 -20.06 -1.88
C GLU A 198 13.55 -18.77 -2.62
N THR A 199 12.69 -17.77 -2.50
CA THR A 199 12.96 -16.46 -3.08
C THR A 199 13.96 -15.72 -2.21
N SER A 200 15.06 -15.28 -2.80
CA SER A 200 16.09 -14.46 -2.14
C SER A 200 15.54 -13.15 -1.53
N VAL A 201 14.40 -12.67 -2.01
CA VAL A 201 13.70 -11.48 -1.50
C VAL A 201 13.03 -11.74 -0.14
N PHE A 202 12.48 -12.94 0.06
CA PHE A 202 11.70 -13.30 1.25
C PHE A 202 12.15 -14.67 1.82
N PRO A 203 13.36 -14.76 2.41
CA PRO A 203 13.86 -16.00 2.98
C PRO A 203 13.11 -16.39 4.26
N ARG A 204 12.72 -17.66 4.39
CA ARG A 204 11.98 -18.16 5.57
C ARG A 204 12.91 -18.48 6.74
N VAL A 205 14.15 -18.78 6.41
CA VAL A 205 15.22 -19.16 7.32
C VAL A 205 16.32 -18.13 7.21
N ILE A 206 16.82 -17.67 8.35
CA ILE A 206 17.89 -16.68 8.45
C ILE A 206 18.92 -17.13 9.48
N MET A 207 20.12 -16.57 9.37
CA MET A 207 21.20 -16.74 10.32
C MET A 207 21.32 -15.50 11.19
N CYS A 208 21.56 -15.72 12.48
CA CYS A 208 21.78 -14.67 13.47
C CYS A 208 23.06 -14.95 14.25
N ASP A 209 23.91 -13.93 14.36
CA ASP A 209 25.11 -13.97 15.19
C ASP A 209 24.86 -13.22 16.50
N PHE A 210 25.05 -13.91 17.63
CA PHE A 210 25.02 -13.27 18.94
C PHE A 210 26.30 -13.57 19.72
N GLN A 211 26.66 -12.66 20.62
CA GLN A 211 27.91 -12.74 21.39
C GLN A 211 27.61 -12.81 22.88
N ILE A 212 28.13 -13.84 23.54
CA ILE A 212 28.05 -13.99 25.00
C ILE A 212 29.37 -13.51 25.59
N ARG A 213 29.30 -12.54 26.50
CA ARG A 213 30.44 -12.08 27.29
C ARG A 213 30.57 -12.91 28.56
N ARG A 214 31.65 -13.68 28.68
CA ARG A 214 32.12 -14.27 29.95
C ARG A 214 33.40 -13.55 30.37
N LEU A 215 33.77 -13.58 31.65
CA LEU A 215 34.99 -12.89 32.13
C LEU A 215 36.18 -13.25 31.22
N ALA A 216 36.78 -12.23 30.60
CA ALA A 216 37.90 -12.30 29.67
C ALA A 216 37.72 -13.08 28.34
N ASN A 217 36.53 -13.58 27.99
CA ASN A 217 36.33 -14.29 26.73
C ASN A 217 34.99 -13.93 26.05
N LEU A 218 35.09 -13.40 24.83
CA LEU A 218 33.96 -13.13 23.95
C LEU A 218 33.71 -14.35 23.07
N GLN A 219 32.61 -15.05 23.29
CA GLN A 219 32.22 -16.22 22.49
C GLN A 219 31.09 -15.82 21.55
N ARG A 220 31.31 -15.96 20.24
CA ARG A 220 30.28 -15.75 19.21
C ARG A 220 29.60 -17.07 18.89
N HIS A 221 28.28 -17.04 18.82
CA HIS A 221 27.45 -18.16 18.41
C HIS A 221 26.60 -17.73 17.22
N THR A 222 26.48 -18.62 16.23
CA THR A 222 25.58 -18.47 15.09
C THR A 222 24.43 -19.44 15.26
N VAL A 223 23.20 -18.94 15.14
CA VAL A 223 21.97 -19.75 15.23
C VAL A 223 21.10 -19.53 14.01
N GLN A 224 20.41 -20.58 13.61
CA GLN A 224 19.42 -20.57 12.55
C GLN A 224 18.05 -20.22 13.16
N CYS A 225 17.40 -19.21 12.60
CA CYS A 225 16.10 -18.73 13.05
C CYS A 225 15.06 -18.83 11.92
N VAL A 226 13.84 -19.22 12.27
CA VAL A 226 12.71 -19.23 11.34
C VAL A 226 11.85 -17.99 11.62
N ILE A 227 11.73 -17.08 10.64
CA ILE A 227 10.94 -15.86 10.80
C ILE A 227 9.58 -16.02 10.11
N MET A 228 8.55 -16.27 10.92
CA MET A 228 7.16 -16.37 10.42
C MET A 228 6.64 -15.06 9.83
N MET A 229 7.12 -13.90 10.33
CA MET A 229 6.71 -12.59 9.82
C MET A 229 7.03 -12.41 8.35
N ASN A 230 8.10 -13.04 7.86
CA ASN A 230 8.49 -12.90 6.47
C ASN A 230 7.50 -13.61 5.53
N MET A 231 6.99 -14.77 5.95
CA MET A 231 5.92 -15.48 5.24
C MET A 231 4.65 -14.63 5.14
N ILE A 232 4.29 -13.91 6.21
CA ILE A 232 3.13 -13.02 6.22
C ILE A 232 3.36 -11.83 5.29
N ASN A 233 4.54 -11.20 5.35
CA ASN A 233 4.90 -10.08 4.50
C ASN A 233 4.86 -10.45 3.02
N GLU A 234 5.40 -11.61 2.64
CA GLU A 234 5.34 -12.11 1.26
C GLU A 234 3.90 -12.11 0.72
N LYS A 235 2.94 -12.66 1.50
CA LYS A 235 1.52 -12.72 1.08
C LYS A 235 0.85 -11.36 1.06
N LEU A 236 1.15 -10.51 2.04
CA LEU A 236 0.62 -9.15 2.09
C LEU A 236 1.10 -8.31 0.90
N TYR A 237 2.39 -8.40 0.56
CA TYR A 237 2.96 -7.65 -0.56
C TYR A 237 2.53 -8.18 -1.93
N LEU A 238 2.24 -9.48 -2.05
CA LEU A 238 1.56 -10.00 -3.25
C LEU A 238 0.14 -9.45 -3.38
N PHE A 239 -0.63 -9.44 -2.29
CA PHE A 239 -1.96 -8.85 -2.29
C PHE A 239 -1.94 -7.37 -2.69
N LEU A 240 -1.02 -6.59 -2.12
CA LEU A 240 -0.84 -5.18 -2.47
C LEU A 240 -0.43 -4.98 -3.93
N TYR A 241 0.45 -5.83 -4.48
CA TYR A 241 0.81 -5.78 -5.89
C TYR A 241 -0.40 -5.93 -6.80
N PHE A 242 -1.22 -6.96 -6.57
CA PHE A 242 -2.45 -7.16 -7.33
C PHE A 242 -3.45 -6.02 -7.14
N TRP A 243 -3.55 -5.48 -5.94
CA TRP A 243 -4.43 -4.34 -5.64
C TRP A 243 -4.02 -3.06 -6.36
N TYR A 244 -2.72 -2.80 -6.52
CA TYR A 244 -2.26 -1.60 -7.24
C TYR A 244 -2.30 -1.74 -8.76
N VAL A 245 -2.20 -2.97 -9.28
CA VAL A 245 -2.21 -3.24 -10.72
C VAL A 245 -3.64 -3.38 -11.29
N ASN A 246 -4.61 -3.84 -10.50
CA ASN A 246 -6.04 -3.92 -10.89
C ASN A 246 -6.79 -2.62 -10.59
#